data_AF-A0A258JS35-F1
#
_entry.id   AF-A0A258JS35-F1
#
_cell.length_a   1.000
_cell.length_b   1.000
_cell.length_c   1.000
_cell.angle_alpha   90.00
_cell.angle_beta   90.00
_cell.angle_gamma   90.00
#
_symmetry.space_group_name_H-M   'P 1'
#
loop_
_entity.id
_entity.type
_entity.pdbx_description
1 polymer ?
#
loop_
_entity_poly.entity_id
_entity_poly.type
_entity_poly.pdbx_seq_one_letter_code
_entity_poly.pdbx_strand_id
1 'polypeptide(L)'
;MAGITDAPVRRMAVRHGAGLVVSEMLASEALLSGHQEMALRAERAGAPLHAVQLAGNDPHWMAEAARMAEAGGADIIDINMGCPAKRVTTGLAGSALLRDLPLAARILEAVRAAVRLPLTVKTRLGWDDGSPVAPELARIA
;
A
#
# COMPACT_ATOMS: atom_id res chain seq x y z
N MET A 1 5.63 8.16 1.56
CA MET A 1 7.11 7.99 1.59
C MET A 1 7.51 7.52 2.97
N ALA A 2 8.12 6.33 3.09
CA ALA A 2 8.53 5.81 4.40
C ALA A 2 9.55 6.75 5.08
N GLY A 3 9.36 7.00 6.37
CA GLY A 3 10.13 7.92 7.20
C GLY A 3 9.84 9.41 6.99
N ILE A 4 8.91 9.78 6.10
CA ILE A 4 8.66 11.19 5.76
C ILE A 4 7.17 11.53 5.88
N THR A 5 6.28 10.75 5.27
CA THR A 5 4.85 11.08 5.26
C THR A 5 4.16 10.53 6.50
N ASP A 6 4.67 10.86 7.68
CA ASP A 6 4.03 10.57 8.96
C ASP A 6 2.83 11.52 9.20
N ALA A 7 2.11 11.34 10.30
CA ALA A 7 0.92 12.15 10.58
C ALA A 7 1.20 13.68 10.66
N PRO A 8 2.26 14.16 11.33
CA PRO A 8 2.66 15.57 11.28
C PRO A 8 2.86 16.13 9.88
N VAL A 9 3.60 15.43 9.00
CA VAL A 9 3.84 15.90 7.63
C VAL A 9 2.56 15.89 6.81
N ARG A 10 1.73 14.86 6.94
CA ARG A 10 0.42 14.80 6.27
C ARG A 10 -0.50 15.94 6.73
N ARG A 11 -0.55 16.24 8.03
CA ARG A 11 -1.29 17.41 8.57
C ARG A 11 -0.81 18.72 7.97
N MET A 12 0.52 18.89 7.82
CA MET A 12 1.08 20.08 7.18
C MET A 12 0.65 20.17 5.71
N ALA A 13 0.74 19.09 4.95
CA ALA A 13 0.30 19.06 3.55
C ALA A 13 -1.18 19.45 3.39
N VAL A 14 -2.05 18.93 4.26
CA VAL A 14 -3.49 19.27 4.28
C VAL A 14 -3.71 20.77 4.53
N ARG A 15 -2.98 21.37 5.50
CA ARG A 15 -3.07 22.82 5.75
C ARG A 15 -2.67 23.67 4.55
N HIS A 16 -1.86 23.13 3.65
CA HIS A 16 -1.44 23.77 2.41
C HIS A 16 -2.27 23.34 1.18
N GLY A 17 -3.44 22.72 1.40
CA GLY A 17 -4.41 22.43 0.34
C GLY A 17 -4.31 21.04 -0.29
N ALA A 18 -3.57 20.10 0.30
CA ALA A 18 -3.60 18.71 -0.17
C ALA A 18 -4.99 18.09 0.05
N GLY A 19 -5.66 17.70 -1.04
CA GLY A 19 -6.96 17.03 -1.00
C GLY A 19 -6.91 15.53 -0.72
N LEU A 20 -5.75 14.90 -0.95
CA LEU A 20 -5.46 13.50 -0.66
C LEU A 20 -4.08 13.41 -0.01
N VAL A 21 -3.97 12.62 1.05
CA VAL A 21 -2.69 12.20 1.62
C VAL A 21 -2.57 10.67 1.59
N VAL A 22 -1.33 10.19 1.56
CA VAL A 22 -1.01 8.76 1.62
C VAL A 22 -0.13 8.50 2.82
N SER A 23 -0.42 7.44 3.56
CA SER A 23 0.40 7.01 4.70
C SER A 23 1.85 6.70 4.30
N GLU A 24 2.70 6.45 5.29
CA GLU A 24 3.89 5.67 5.03
C GLU A 24 3.53 4.28 4.49
N MET A 25 4.50 3.62 3.86
CA MET A 25 4.32 2.24 3.42
C MET A 25 4.36 1.32 4.64
N LEU A 26 3.27 0.59 4.89
CA LEU A 26 3.12 -0.32 6.02
C LEU A 26 3.30 -1.75 5.54
N ALA A 27 4.16 -2.51 6.20
CA ALA A 27 4.24 -3.95 5.96
C ALA A 27 2.98 -4.62 6.52
N SER A 28 2.32 -5.48 5.72
CA SER A 28 1.04 -6.10 6.08
C SER A 28 1.12 -6.88 7.40
N GLU A 29 2.14 -7.73 7.56
CA GLU A 29 2.36 -8.51 8.78
C GLU A 29 2.67 -7.64 10.00
N ALA A 30 3.38 -6.53 9.81
CA ALA A 30 3.72 -5.61 10.90
C ALA A 30 2.49 -4.83 11.40
N LEU A 31 1.52 -4.56 10.53
CA LEU A 31 0.27 -3.93 10.93
C LEU A 31 -0.55 -4.86 11.84
N LEU A 32 -0.51 -6.17 11.56
CA LEU A 32 -1.24 -7.20 12.28
C LEU A 32 -0.62 -7.54 13.64
N SER A 33 0.68 -7.34 13.82
CA SER A 33 1.36 -7.57 15.09
C SER A 33 1.01 -6.55 16.19
N GLY A 34 0.03 -5.67 15.96
CA GLY A 34 -0.52 -4.77 16.97
C GLY A 34 0.46 -3.71 17.48
N HIS A 35 1.53 -3.45 16.73
CA HIS A 35 2.52 -2.45 17.12
C HIS A 35 1.87 -1.06 17.06
N GLN A 36 1.79 -0.38 18.20
CA GLN A 36 1.24 0.98 18.30
C GLN A 36 1.85 1.94 17.27
N GLU A 37 3.12 1.74 16.95
CA GLU A 37 3.82 2.50 15.92
C GLU A 37 3.14 2.39 14.54
N MET A 38 2.67 1.22 14.13
CA MET A 38 2.01 1.07 12.83
C MET A 38 0.66 1.78 12.79
N ALA A 39 -0.09 1.77 13.90
CA ALA A 39 -1.33 2.52 14.03
C ALA A 39 -1.08 4.04 13.90
N LEU A 40 -0.03 4.56 14.54
CA LEU A 40 0.38 5.96 14.41
C LEU A 40 0.74 6.32 12.96
N ARG A 41 1.47 5.44 12.27
CA ARG A 41 1.83 5.67 10.86
C ARG A 41 0.61 5.68 9.94
N ALA A 42 -0.43 4.90 10.28
CA ALA A 42 -1.71 4.82 9.55
C ALA A 42 -2.70 5.96 9.87
N GLU A 43 -2.43 6.80 10.87
CA GLU A 43 -3.38 7.82 11.36
C GLU A 43 -3.93 8.75 10.24
N ARG A 44 -5.24 9.00 10.21
CA ARG A 44 -5.88 9.82 9.17
C ARG A 44 -5.37 11.26 9.04
N ALA A 45 -4.71 11.79 10.07
CA ALA A 45 -4.07 13.11 10.05
C ALA A 45 -5.01 14.27 9.66
N GLY A 46 -6.33 14.13 9.86
CA GLY A 46 -7.33 15.16 9.57
C GLY A 46 -7.52 15.50 8.08
N ALA A 47 -7.06 14.64 7.16
CA ALA A 47 -7.18 14.87 5.73
C ALA A 47 -8.61 14.67 5.20
N PRO A 48 -9.01 15.35 4.11
CA PRO A 48 -10.27 15.09 3.43
C PRO A 48 -10.36 13.65 2.90
N LEU A 49 -9.29 13.19 2.25
CA LEU A 49 -9.09 11.81 1.82
C LEU A 49 -7.75 11.29 2.32
N HIS A 50 -7.75 10.05 2.82
CA HIS A 50 -6.58 9.37 3.34
C HIS A 50 -6.43 7.96 2.76
N ALA A 51 -5.35 7.73 2.04
CA ALA A 51 -4.99 6.41 1.54
C ALA A 51 -3.98 5.72 2.48
N VAL A 52 -4.23 4.46 2.82
CA VAL A 52 -3.26 3.63 3.54
C VAL A 52 -2.54 2.74 2.54
N GLN A 53 -1.21 2.89 2.45
CA GLN A 53 -0.37 2.11 1.55
C GLN A 53 0.19 0.86 2.25
N LEU A 54 -0.18 -0.31 1.74
CA LEU A 54 0.26 -1.62 2.23
C LEU A 54 1.33 -2.24 1.32
N ALA A 55 2.22 -3.03 1.91
CA ALA A 55 3.22 -3.83 1.21
C ALA A 55 3.32 -5.22 1.83
N GLY A 56 3.36 -6.24 0.98
CA GLY A 56 3.47 -7.64 1.36
C GLY A 56 3.41 -8.54 0.13
N ASN A 57 3.58 -9.84 0.35
CA ASN A 57 3.64 -10.86 -0.71
C ASN A 57 2.66 -12.02 -0.47
N ASP A 58 1.91 -12.01 0.62
CA ASP A 58 0.94 -13.05 0.98
C ASP A 58 -0.50 -12.50 0.85
N PRO A 59 -1.37 -13.09 0.02
CA PRO A 59 -2.75 -12.62 -0.16
C PRO A 59 -3.57 -12.56 1.13
N HIS A 60 -3.40 -13.53 2.04
CA HIS A 60 -4.15 -13.58 3.29
C HIS A 60 -3.76 -12.42 4.20
N TRP A 61 -2.46 -12.20 4.42
CA TRP A 61 -2.01 -11.11 5.28
C TRP A 61 -2.27 -9.73 4.70
N MET A 62 -2.22 -9.60 3.37
CA MET A 62 -2.61 -8.37 2.68
C MET A 62 -4.08 -8.04 2.89
N ALA A 63 -4.96 -9.05 2.81
CA ALA A 63 -6.40 -8.89 3.07
C ALA A 63 -6.70 -8.49 4.52
N GLU A 64 -6.05 -9.12 5.51
CA GLU A 64 -6.24 -8.75 6.92
C GLU A 64 -5.72 -7.34 7.23
N ALA A 65 -4.54 -6.98 6.69
CA ALA A 65 -4.01 -5.63 6.84
C ALA A 65 -4.94 -4.57 6.22
N ALA A 66 -5.58 -4.88 5.09
CA ALA A 66 -6.57 -4.01 4.47
C ALA A 66 -7.82 -3.83 5.35
N ARG A 67 -8.35 -4.90 5.95
CA ARG A 67 -9.45 -4.80 6.93
C ARG A 67 -9.09 -3.90 8.10
N MET A 68 -7.89 -4.05 8.64
CA MET A 68 -7.42 -3.20 9.74
C MET A 68 -7.29 -1.74 9.32
N ALA A 69 -6.78 -1.47 8.11
CA ALA A 69 -6.69 -0.12 7.58
C ALA A 69 -8.06 0.52 7.36
N GLU A 70 -9.03 -0.23 6.81
CA GLU A 70 -10.43 0.21 6.67
C GLU A 70 -11.06 0.53 8.02
N ALA A 71 -10.93 -0.37 9.01
CA ALA A 71 -11.40 -0.13 10.38
C ALA A 71 -10.68 1.05 11.05
N GLY A 72 -9.43 1.31 10.67
CA GLY A 72 -8.62 2.45 11.11
C GLY A 72 -8.96 3.78 10.44
N GLY A 73 -9.97 3.83 9.57
CA GLY A 73 -10.45 5.05 8.93
C GLY A 73 -9.71 5.44 7.66
N ALA A 74 -9.13 4.46 6.94
CA ALA A 74 -8.72 4.68 5.57
C ALA A 74 -9.94 5.00 4.68
N ASP A 75 -9.73 5.88 3.70
CA ASP A 75 -10.69 6.17 2.64
C ASP A 75 -10.35 5.39 1.35
N ILE A 76 -9.07 5.01 1.19
CA ILE A 76 -8.53 4.25 0.04
C ILE A 76 -7.50 3.23 0.56
N ILE A 77 -7.52 2.02 0.00
CA ILE A 77 -6.44 1.04 0.18
C ILE A 77 -5.52 1.09 -1.02
N ASP A 78 -4.22 1.32 -0.81
CA ASP A 78 -3.22 1.37 -1.87
C ASP A 78 -2.20 0.22 -1.71
N ILE A 79 -1.91 -0.51 -2.77
CA ILE A 79 -0.93 -1.60 -2.75
C ILE A 79 0.38 -1.13 -3.39
N ASN A 80 1.48 -1.23 -2.63
CA ASN A 80 2.80 -0.95 -3.15
C ASN A 80 3.34 -2.13 -3.96
N MET A 81 3.43 -1.94 -5.28
CA MET A 81 4.06 -2.88 -6.22
C MET A 81 5.27 -2.25 -6.92
N GLY A 82 5.92 -1.27 -6.28
CA GLY A 82 6.94 -0.44 -6.94
C GLY A 82 8.18 -0.10 -6.13
N CYS A 83 8.23 -0.41 -4.84
CA CYS A 83 9.43 -0.14 -4.03
C CYS A 83 10.58 -1.09 -4.40
N PRO A 84 11.76 -0.59 -4.83
CA PRO A 84 12.91 -1.41 -5.17
C PRO A 84 13.90 -1.58 -4.00
N ALA A 85 13.56 -1.08 -2.80
CA ALA A 85 14.47 -1.13 -1.67
C ALA A 85 14.76 -2.59 -1.28
N LYS A 86 16.04 -2.93 -1.06
CA LYS A 86 16.47 -4.32 -0.77
C LYS A 86 15.66 -4.98 0.35
N ARG A 87 15.37 -4.23 1.42
CA ARG A 87 14.57 -4.73 2.56
C ARG A 87 13.15 -5.15 2.16
N VAL A 88 12.60 -4.61 1.08
CA VAL A 88 11.26 -4.92 0.56
C VAL A 88 11.35 -6.04 -0.47
N THR A 89 12.26 -5.93 -1.45
CA THR A 89 12.38 -6.91 -2.53
C THR A 89 12.91 -8.26 -2.05
N THR A 90 13.76 -8.30 -1.02
CA THR A 90 14.20 -9.56 -0.40
C THR A 90 13.04 -10.29 0.29
N GLY A 91 12.04 -9.56 0.79
CA GLY A 91 10.77 -10.13 1.28
C GLY A 91 9.77 -10.42 0.15
N LEU A 92 10.19 -10.40 -1.12
CA LEU A 92 9.37 -10.65 -2.30
C LEU A 92 8.15 -9.72 -2.45
N ALA A 93 8.23 -8.51 -1.88
CA ALA A 93 7.19 -7.48 -1.98
C ALA A 93 7.65 -6.29 -2.83
N GLY A 94 6.81 -5.27 -2.97
CA GLY A 94 7.14 -4.07 -3.73
C GLY A 94 7.34 -4.40 -5.22
N SER A 95 8.41 -3.88 -5.83
CA SER A 95 8.65 -4.13 -7.26
C SER A 95 8.96 -5.59 -7.59
N ALA A 96 9.31 -6.43 -6.60
CA ALA A 96 9.53 -7.86 -6.83
C ALA A 96 8.27 -8.58 -7.34
N LEU A 97 7.07 -8.08 -6.99
CA LEU A 97 5.79 -8.60 -7.48
C LEU A 97 5.62 -8.43 -9.00
N LEU A 98 6.36 -7.51 -9.63
CA LEU A 98 6.31 -7.32 -11.09
C LEU A 98 6.96 -8.47 -11.87
N ARG A 99 7.64 -9.39 -11.17
CA ARG A 99 8.18 -10.63 -11.76
C ARG A 99 7.16 -11.78 -11.72
N ASP A 100 6.08 -11.63 -10.96
CA ASP A 100 5.06 -12.66 -10.73
C ASP A 100 3.68 -11.99 -10.68
N LEU A 101 3.16 -11.64 -11.86
CA LEU A 101 1.81 -11.08 -11.98
C LEU A 101 0.71 -12.02 -11.49
N PRO A 102 0.79 -13.36 -11.63
CA PRO A 102 -0.16 -14.26 -11.00
C PRO A 102 -0.25 -14.09 -9.47
N LEU A 103 0.89 -13.91 -8.79
CA LEU A 103 0.87 -13.58 -7.36
C LEU A 103 0.26 -12.20 -7.12
N ALA A 104 0.63 -11.18 -7.90
CA ALA A 104 0.06 -9.84 -7.79
C ALA A 104 -1.47 -9.85 -7.93
N ALA A 105 -2.01 -10.61 -8.90
CA ALA A 105 -3.44 -10.79 -9.12
C ALA A 105 -4.14 -11.38 -7.89
N ARG A 106 -3.60 -12.48 -7.33
CA ARG A 106 -4.16 -13.10 -6.11
C ARG A 106 -4.18 -12.14 -4.92
N ILE A 107 -3.15 -11.31 -4.77
CA ILE A 107 -3.11 -10.28 -3.70
C ILE A 107 -4.23 -9.26 -3.92
N LEU A 108 -4.38 -8.74 -5.14
CA LEU A 108 -5.40 -7.74 -5.46
C LEU A 108 -6.82 -8.29 -5.28
N GLU A 109 -7.07 -9.52 -5.74
CA GLU A 109 -8.35 -10.22 -5.55
C GLU A 109 -8.68 -10.39 -4.07
N ALA A 110 -7.72 -10.86 -3.27
CA ALA A 110 -7.91 -11.07 -1.83
C ALA A 110 -8.21 -9.76 -1.11
N VAL A 111 -7.48 -8.68 -1.40
CA VAL A 111 -7.71 -7.36 -0.80
C VAL A 111 -9.06 -6.78 -1.24
N ARG A 112 -9.41 -6.88 -2.53
CA ARG A 112 -10.69 -6.40 -3.05
C ARG A 112 -11.89 -7.14 -2.45
N ALA A 113 -11.75 -8.43 -2.16
CA ALA A 113 -12.77 -9.19 -1.46
C ALA A 113 -12.86 -8.86 0.03
N ALA A 114 -11.80 -8.29 0.62
CA ALA A 114 -11.68 -8.05 2.05
C ALA A 114 -12.27 -6.73 2.54
N VAL A 115 -12.31 -5.70 1.68
CA VAL A 115 -12.72 -4.33 2.03
C VAL A 115 -13.73 -3.76 1.04
N ARG A 116 -14.47 -2.73 1.44
CA ARG A 116 -15.43 -2.03 0.56
C ARG A 116 -14.85 -0.75 -0.05
N LEU A 117 -13.68 -0.32 0.42
CA LEU A 117 -12.99 0.87 -0.05
C LEU A 117 -12.45 0.70 -1.48
N PRO A 118 -12.28 1.81 -2.23
CA PRO A 118 -11.52 1.79 -3.47
C PRO A 118 -10.10 1.22 -3.26
N LEU A 119 -9.70 0.33 -4.17
CA LEU A 119 -8.37 -0.25 -4.22
C LEU A 119 -7.55 0.44 -5.32
N THR A 120 -6.34 0.87 -4.98
CA THR A 120 -5.38 1.43 -5.92
C THR A 120 -4.05 0.66 -5.88
N VAL A 121 -3.26 0.82 -6.94
CA VAL A 121 -1.93 0.22 -7.02
C VAL A 121 -0.92 1.30 -7.40
N LYS A 122 0.12 1.44 -6.57
CA LYS A 122 1.30 2.24 -6.90
C LYS A 122 2.42 1.34 -7.40
N THR A 123 2.75 1.44 -8.69
CA THR A 123 3.70 0.55 -9.37
C THR A 123 4.85 1.29 -10.09
N ARG A 124 5.76 0.53 -10.71
CA ARG A 124 6.75 0.95 -11.71
C ARG A 124 6.35 0.41 -13.09
N LEU A 125 7.07 0.79 -14.15
CA LEU A 125 6.86 0.27 -15.51
C LEU A 125 7.06 -1.25 -15.62
N GLY A 126 7.99 -1.79 -14.83
CA GLY A 126 8.36 -3.20 -14.83
C GLY A 126 9.40 -3.49 -13.75
N TRP A 127 9.89 -4.73 -13.71
CA TRP A 127 11.01 -5.13 -12.86
C TRP A 127 12.33 -4.51 -13.35
N ASP A 128 12.55 -4.56 -14.66
CA ASP A 128 13.66 -3.95 -15.37
C ASP A 128 13.17 -3.35 -16.71
N ASP A 129 14.06 -2.69 -17.44
CA ASP A 129 13.73 -2.03 -18.70
C ASP A 129 13.36 -3.01 -19.82
N GLY A 130 13.73 -4.30 -19.69
CA GLY A 130 13.41 -5.36 -20.65
C GLY A 130 12.05 -6.02 -20.42
N SER A 131 11.37 -5.72 -19.32
CA SER A 131 10.14 -6.39 -18.88
C SER A 131 9.04 -5.41 -18.44
N PRO A 132 8.54 -4.52 -19.34
CA PRO A 132 7.51 -3.55 -18.99
C PRO A 132 6.12 -4.22 -18.83
N VAL A 133 5.79 -4.61 -17.60
CA VAL A 133 4.54 -5.31 -17.26
C VAL A 133 3.42 -4.39 -16.74
N ALA A 134 3.68 -3.09 -16.55
CA ALA A 134 2.69 -2.17 -15.99
C ALA A 134 1.34 -2.12 -16.76
N PRO A 135 1.30 -2.15 -18.10
CA PRO A 135 0.03 -2.19 -18.82
C PRO A 135 -0.75 -3.49 -18.57
N GLU A 136 -0.07 -4.62 -18.36
CA GLU A 136 -0.71 -5.88 -18.02
C GLU A 136 -1.25 -5.85 -16.59
N LEU A 137 -0.45 -5.38 -15.64
CA LEU A 137 -0.88 -5.17 -14.25
C LEU A 137 -2.11 -4.25 -14.17
N ALA A 138 -2.16 -3.18 -14.96
CA ALA A 138 -3.29 -2.26 -14.99
C ALA A 138 -4.60 -2.88 -15.50
N ARG A 139 -4.55 -3.99 -16.27
CA ARG A 139 -5.75 -4.74 -16.67
C ARG A 139 -6.23 -5.72 -15.60
N ILE A 140 -5.33 -6.11 -14.70
CA ILE A 140 -5.62 -7.00 -13.57
C ILE A 140 -6.27 -6.22 -12.42
N ALA A 141 -5.79 -5.00 -12.17
CA ALA A 141 -6.19 -4.15 -11.04
C ALA A 141 -7.65 -3.64 -11.12
#